data_AF-A0A9W6QSI6-F1
#
_entry.id   AF-A0A9W6QSI6-F1
#
_cell.length_a   1.000
_cell.length_b   1.000
_cell.length_c   1.000
_cell.angle_alpha   90.00
_cell.angle_beta   90.00
_cell.angle_gamma   90.00
#
_symmetry.space_group_name_H-M   'P 1'
#
loop_
_entity.id
_entity.type
_entity.pdbx_description
1 polymer ?
#
loop_
_entity_poly.entity_id
_entity_poly.type
_entity_poly.pdbx_seq_one_letter_code
_entity_poly.pdbx_strand_id
1 'polypeptide(L)'
;MARVWELGWREKEFGSVDQSIAANAERPYGSKRRVERYGKKYGWIAYHEMVGRLADVGRAPASLGGAERLLPDIDPTFHARPPVAPMSLPLWAPVEPTDDQVWLTSGTMAVPDHLWSPEEIHGVDGGWLLVEGYLDHRHDGRTVFGFFRTLLLKPEDVELARQLASERQYPGNQFFPPLPTVRDVLAAEMPWNPRFELTFDDAPGAFPHPTLRDDWQDDGIGFGQVAVDFSPDSTSEIGLGGGYDVPSFEFAARFGLRQLPGTVGLDGRRASAVFRADKPWRGHLLYLRRDLVESFAGDRRTMQVAWGEREIAADWPSAPSWMRAVHRSYAHIWRHIRNA
;
A
#
# COMPACT_ATOMS: atom_id res chain seq x y z
N MET A 1 20.44 -32.26 -17.58
CA MET A 1 19.88 -31.10 -18.31
C MET A 1 19.59 -30.03 -17.27
N ALA A 2 20.11 -28.82 -17.42
CA ALA A 2 20.07 -27.81 -16.34
C ALA A 2 18.63 -27.31 -16.13
N ARG A 3 18.14 -27.29 -14.88
CA ARG A 3 16.79 -26.81 -14.52
C ARG A 3 16.46 -25.43 -15.09
N VAL A 4 17.47 -24.57 -15.22
CA VAL A 4 17.42 -23.26 -15.90
C VAL A 4 16.86 -23.35 -17.33
N TRP A 5 17.24 -24.39 -18.09
CA TRP A 5 16.72 -24.65 -19.43
C TRP A 5 15.26 -25.12 -19.38
N GLU A 6 14.88 -25.95 -18.41
CA GLU A 6 13.48 -26.37 -18.25
C GLU A 6 12.57 -25.20 -17.88
N LEU A 7 13.07 -24.23 -17.12
CA LEU A 7 12.35 -23.00 -16.76
C LEU A 7 12.14 -22.04 -17.94
N GLY A 8 12.78 -22.27 -19.09
CA GLY A 8 12.55 -21.50 -20.31
C GLY A 8 13.69 -20.57 -20.72
N TRP A 9 14.79 -20.48 -19.96
CA TRP A 9 15.95 -19.72 -20.43
C TRP A 9 16.54 -20.41 -21.67
N ARG A 10 16.71 -19.64 -22.75
CA ARG A 10 17.36 -20.07 -23.99
C ARG A 10 18.46 -19.08 -24.34
N GLU A 11 19.63 -19.59 -24.70
CA GLU A 11 20.73 -18.76 -25.19
C GLU A 11 20.31 -17.94 -26.42
N LYS A 12 19.50 -18.52 -27.30
CA LYS A 12 18.97 -17.84 -28.50
C LYS A 12 18.13 -16.60 -28.15
N GLU A 13 17.43 -16.61 -27.02
CA GLU A 13 16.51 -15.53 -26.63
C GLU A 13 17.18 -14.52 -25.70
N PHE A 14 18.00 -14.99 -24.75
CA PHE A 14 18.56 -14.14 -23.69
C PHE A 14 20.08 -13.97 -23.77
N GLY A 15 20.79 -14.75 -24.58
CA GLY A 15 22.26 -14.79 -24.59
C GLY A 15 22.90 -13.45 -24.95
N SER A 16 22.41 -12.78 -25.99
CA SER A 16 22.92 -11.47 -26.41
C SER A 16 22.63 -10.37 -25.37
N VAL A 17 21.48 -10.44 -24.72
CA VAL A 17 21.08 -9.52 -23.65
C VAL A 17 21.93 -9.74 -22.40
N ASP A 18 22.15 -10.99 -22.00
CA ASP A 18 23.00 -11.34 -20.86
C ASP A 18 24.46 -10.94 -21.08
N GLN A 19 24.98 -11.10 -22.30
CA GLN A 19 26.30 -10.62 -22.68
C GLN A 19 26.39 -9.09 -22.62
N SER A 20 25.37 -8.38 -23.12
CA SER A 20 25.31 -6.92 -23.03
C SER A 20 25.28 -6.42 -21.58
N ILE A 21 24.48 -7.06 -20.72
CA ILE A 21 24.43 -6.75 -19.29
C ILE A 21 25.79 -7.01 -18.62
N ALA A 22 26.44 -8.13 -18.93
CA ALA A 22 27.78 -8.45 -18.41
C ALA A 22 28.82 -7.40 -18.81
N ALA A 23 28.87 -7.05 -20.09
CA ALA A 23 29.81 -6.07 -20.62
C ALA A 23 29.61 -4.65 -20.04
N ASN A 24 28.35 -4.29 -19.73
CA ASN A 24 28.04 -3.01 -19.11
C ASN A 24 28.37 -2.98 -17.60
N ALA A 25 28.39 -4.13 -16.92
CA ALA A 25 28.71 -4.24 -15.49
C ALA A 25 30.21 -4.06 -15.17
N GLU A 26 31.08 -4.15 -16.19
CA GLU A 26 32.54 -3.99 -16.08
C GLU A 26 32.99 -2.52 -16.16
N ARG A 27 32.10 -1.57 -16.46
CA ARG A 27 32.44 -0.13 -16.54
C ARG A 27 32.56 0.48 -15.14
N PRO A 28 33.74 0.99 -14.71
CA PRO A 28 33.99 1.35 -13.30
C PRO A 28 33.31 2.64 -12.80
N TYR A 29 32.70 3.43 -13.68
CA TYR A 29 32.19 4.77 -13.35
C TYR A 29 30.73 4.93 -13.77
N GLY A 30 29.84 4.54 -12.87
CA GLY A 30 28.43 4.88 -12.96
C GLY A 30 27.78 4.65 -11.61
N SER A 31 27.18 5.69 -11.03
CA SER A 31 26.36 5.64 -9.81
C SER A 31 25.06 4.82 -9.96
N LYS A 32 24.96 3.99 -11.01
CA LYS A 32 23.81 3.13 -11.29
C LYS A 32 24.12 1.73 -10.80
N ARG A 33 23.20 1.16 -10.01
CA ARG A 33 23.31 -0.21 -9.49
C ARG A 33 23.47 -1.22 -10.64
N ARG A 34 24.19 -2.32 -10.37
CA ARG A 34 24.45 -3.37 -11.37
C ARG A 34 23.17 -4.09 -11.75
N VAL A 35 22.86 -4.11 -13.04
CA VAL A 35 21.77 -4.90 -13.61
C VAL A 35 22.18 -6.37 -13.62
N GLU A 36 21.32 -7.26 -13.12
CA GLU A 36 21.56 -8.71 -13.14
C GLU A 36 21.18 -9.36 -14.47
N ARG A 37 21.95 -10.36 -14.89
CA ARG A 37 21.69 -11.19 -16.07
C ARG A 37 20.47 -12.09 -15.87
N TYR A 38 19.68 -12.30 -16.92
CA TYR A 38 18.55 -13.23 -16.91
C TYR A 38 19.00 -14.64 -16.53
N GLY A 39 20.09 -15.16 -17.07
CA GLY A 39 20.61 -16.48 -16.70
C GLY A 39 20.89 -16.63 -15.20
N LYS A 40 21.32 -15.54 -14.52
CA LYS A 40 21.47 -15.52 -13.07
C LYS A 40 20.11 -15.60 -12.36
N LYS A 41 19.10 -14.85 -12.83
CA LYS A 41 17.72 -14.90 -12.31
C LYS A 41 17.11 -16.30 -12.41
N TYR A 42 17.19 -16.92 -13.59
CA TYR A 42 16.70 -18.29 -13.78
C TYR A 42 17.47 -19.31 -12.93
N GLY A 43 18.77 -19.08 -12.70
CA GLY A 43 19.59 -19.86 -11.77
C GLY A 43 19.07 -19.79 -10.33
N TRP A 44 18.72 -18.59 -9.85
CA TRP A 44 18.11 -18.40 -8.54
C TRP A 44 16.75 -19.10 -8.43
N ILE A 45 15.87 -18.95 -9.43
CA ILE A 45 14.57 -19.65 -9.45
C ILE A 45 14.76 -21.16 -9.33
N ALA A 46 15.67 -21.74 -10.15
CA ALA A 46 15.98 -23.16 -10.10
C ALA A 46 16.53 -23.61 -8.74
N TYR A 47 17.36 -22.77 -8.11
CA TYR A 47 17.91 -23.02 -6.78
C TYR A 47 16.82 -23.01 -5.70
N HIS A 48 15.99 -21.96 -5.64
CA HIS A 48 14.91 -21.85 -4.65
C HIS A 48 13.86 -22.95 -4.84
N GLU A 49 13.54 -23.31 -6.07
CA GLU A 49 12.65 -24.44 -6.34
C GLU A 49 13.21 -25.77 -5.78
N MET A 50 14.51 -26.02 -5.97
CA MET A 50 15.16 -27.22 -5.44
C MET A 50 15.14 -27.22 -3.90
N VAL A 51 15.41 -26.07 -3.28
CA VAL A 51 15.34 -25.91 -1.82
C VAL A 51 13.92 -26.21 -1.31
N GLY A 52 12.88 -25.66 -1.95
CA GLY A 52 11.48 -25.93 -1.59
C GLY A 52 11.11 -27.40 -1.72
N ARG A 53 11.53 -28.07 -2.81
CA ARG A 53 11.32 -29.52 -2.99
C ARG A 53 12.02 -30.36 -1.93
N LEU A 54 13.22 -29.95 -1.51
CA LEU A 54 13.96 -30.62 -0.43
C LEU A 54 13.30 -30.42 0.93
N ALA A 55 12.76 -29.23 1.19
CA ALA A 55 11.98 -28.94 2.39
C ALA A 55 10.71 -29.80 2.46
N ASP A 56 9.97 -29.93 1.36
CA ASP A 56 8.75 -30.75 1.27
C ASP A 56 8.97 -32.24 1.62
N VAL A 57 10.20 -32.75 1.45
CA VAL A 57 10.58 -34.12 1.80
C VAL A 57 11.39 -34.22 3.09
N GLY A 58 11.45 -33.15 3.90
CA GLY A 58 12.18 -33.12 5.17
C GLY A 58 13.70 -33.20 5.04
N ARG A 59 14.25 -32.85 3.87
CA ARG A 59 15.68 -32.91 3.54
C ARG A 59 16.31 -31.54 3.29
N ALA A 60 15.69 -30.47 3.80
CA ALA A 60 16.27 -29.14 3.72
C ALA A 60 17.66 -29.12 4.40
N PRO A 61 18.68 -28.49 3.79
CA PRO A 61 20.01 -28.40 4.41
C PRO A 61 19.94 -27.69 5.76
N ALA A 62 20.55 -28.27 6.80
CA ALA A 62 20.49 -27.79 8.19
C ALA A 62 21.02 -26.35 8.40
N SER A 63 21.85 -25.83 7.48
CA SER A 63 22.37 -24.44 7.53
C SER A 63 21.43 -23.38 6.93
N LEU A 64 20.28 -23.80 6.39
CA LEU A 64 19.19 -22.93 5.89
C LEU A 64 18.05 -22.81 6.91
N GLY A 65 18.32 -23.08 8.20
CA GLY A 65 17.36 -23.19 9.30
C GLY A 65 16.70 -21.88 9.75
N GLY A 66 16.10 -21.14 8.82
CA GLY A 66 15.20 -20.04 9.10
C GLY A 66 14.51 -19.59 7.81
N ALA A 67 13.20 -19.34 7.87
CA ALA A 67 12.44 -18.67 6.82
C ALA A 67 13.09 -17.31 6.43
N GLU A 68 13.88 -16.72 7.33
CA GLU A 68 14.64 -15.47 7.22
C GLU A 68 15.67 -15.40 6.07
N ARG A 69 15.91 -16.45 5.29
CA ARG A 69 16.92 -16.46 4.21
C ARG A 69 16.40 -16.79 2.81
N LEU A 70 15.09 -17.02 2.66
CA LEU A 70 14.45 -16.90 1.36
C LEU A 70 14.23 -15.41 1.09
N LEU A 71 15.29 -14.60 1.06
CA LEU A 71 15.20 -13.22 0.61
C LEU A 71 15.12 -13.28 -0.91
N PRO A 72 13.98 -12.94 -1.53
CA PRO A 72 13.97 -12.75 -2.95
C PRO A 72 14.69 -11.43 -3.22
N ASP A 73 16.00 -11.50 -3.43
CA ASP A 73 16.79 -10.38 -3.97
C ASP A 73 16.17 -9.90 -5.32
N ILE A 74 15.35 -10.77 -5.94
CA ILE A 74 14.60 -10.52 -7.17
C ILE A 74 13.23 -11.18 -7.06
N ASP A 75 12.17 -10.38 -7.11
CA ASP A 75 10.81 -10.87 -7.32
C ASP A 75 10.63 -11.35 -8.78
N PRO A 76 10.41 -12.65 -9.05
CA PRO A 76 10.19 -13.15 -10.41
C PRO A 76 8.81 -12.76 -10.95
N THR A 77 7.92 -12.24 -10.12
CA THR A 77 6.67 -11.64 -10.58
C THR A 77 6.90 -10.21 -11.04
N PHE A 78 6.87 -10.05 -12.35
CA PHE A 78 6.85 -8.74 -13.00
C PHE A 78 5.45 -8.14 -12.81
N HIS A 79 5.21 -7.41 -11.73
CA HIS A 79 3.92 -6.74 -11.53
C HIS A 79 3.71 -5.69 -12.62
N ALA A 80 2.48 -5.65 -13.15
CA ALA A 80 2.06 -4.50 -13.93
C ALA A 80 1.91 -3.30 -12.97
N ARG A 81 2.28 -2.10 -13.40
CA ARG A 81 1.89 -0.89 -12.66
C ARG A 81 0.37 -0.86 -12.51
N PRO A 82 -0.16 -0.48 -11.34
CA PRO A 82 -1.59 -0.28 -11.18
C PRO A 82 -2.14 0.64 -12.28
N PRO A 83 -3.34 0.34 -12.83
CA PRO A 83 -3.99 1.22 -13.79
C PRO A 83 -4.32 2.57 -13.15
N VAL A 84 -4.50 3.60 -13.98
CA VAL A 84 -4.96 4.90 -13.51
C VAL A 84 -6.39 4.75 -12.98
N ALA A 85 -6.68 5.39 -11.86
CA ALA A 85 -8.02 5.46 -11.28
C ALA A 85 -9.03 5.93 -12.34
N PRO A 86 -10.11 5.17 -12.61
CA PRO A 86 -11.08 5.53 -13.65
C PRO A 86 -12.01 6.68 -13.25
N MET A 87 -12.04 7.06 -11.96
CA MET A 87 -12.85 8.17 -11.44
C MET A 87 -12.20 9.53 -11.66
N SER A 88 -13.04 10.55 -11.86
CA SER A 88 -12.61 11.95 -11.87
C SER A 88 -12.43 12.45 -10.44
N LEU A 89 -11.20 12.80 -10.07
CA LEU A 89 -10.89 13.40 -8.77
C LEU A 89 -11.09 14.93 -8.85
N PRO A 90 -11.90 15.55 -7.97
CA PRO A 90 -12.11 17.00 -7.97
C PRO A 90 -10.85 17.73 -7.52
N LEU A 91 -10.44 18.78 -8.23
CA LEU A 91 -9.25 19.55 -7.89
C LEU A 91 -9.31 20.08 -6.45
N TRP A 92 -8.35 19.66 -5.64
CA TRP A 92 -8.24 19.99 -4.22
C TRP A 92 -7.52 21.32 -3.96
N ALA A 93 -6.58 21.64 -4.85
CA ALA A 93 -5.98 22.97 -4.90
C ALA A 93 -6.72 23.76 -5.99
N PRO A 94 -7.41 24.86 -5.65
CA PRO A 94 -8.20 25.64 -6.59
C PRO A 94 -7.27 26.30 -7.62
N VAL A 95 -7.77 26.34 -8.86
CA VAL A 95 -7.12 27.01 -10.00
C VAL A 95 -7.33 28.53 -9.96
N GLU A 96 -8.41 28.98 -9.31
CA GLU A 96 -8.76 30.39 -9.23
C GLU A 96 -7.90 31.14 -8.20
N PRO A 97 -7.63 32.45 -8.42
CA PRO A 97 -6.86 33.28 -7.50
C PRO A 97 -7.64 33.44 -6.19
N THR A 98 -7.39 32.54 -5.24
CA THR A 98 -7.86 32.65 -3.86
C THR A 98 -6.72 33.22 -3.02
N ASP A 99 -7.03 34.04 -2.03
CA ASP A 99 -6.05 34.45 -1.02
C ASP A 99 -5.46 33.22 -0.33
N ASP A 100 -4.13 33.14 -0.29
CA ASP A 100 -3.37 32.00 0.24
C ASP A 100 -3.69 31.73 1.72
N GLN A 101 -3.86 32.78 2.53
CA GLN A 101 -4.19 32.66 3.94
C GLN A 101 -5.62 32.12 4.12
N VAL A 102 -6.57 32.64 3.36
CA VAL A 102 -7.97 32.19 3.38
C VAL A 102 -8.07 30.72 2.94
N TRP A 103 -7.38 30.36 1.86
CA TRP A 103 -7.36 29.00 1.34
C TRP A 103 -6.73 28.02 2.33
N LEU A 104 -5.56 28.35 2.88
CA LEU A 104 -4.86 27.49 3.86
C LEU A 104 -5.72 27.29 5.12
N THR A 105 -6.44 28.31 5.56
CA THR A 105 -7.24 28.25 6.80
C THR A 105 -8.59 27.56 6.60
N SER A 106 -9.28 27.83 5.50
CA SER A 106 -10.72 27.51 5.33
C SER A 106 -11.12 26.95 3.97
N GLY A 107 -10.16 26.71 3.08
CA GLY A 107 -10.41 26.04 1.80
C GLY A 107 -11.15 24.71 1.98
N THR A 108 -12.30 24.58 1.33
CA THR A 108 -13.14 23.38 1.43
C THR A 108 -12.58 22.26 0.58
N MET A 109 -12.56 21.05 1.16
CA MET A 109 -12.05 19.84 0.51
C MET A 109 -13.23 18.96 0.10
N ALA A 110 -13.51 18.90 -1.20
CA ALA A 110 -14.54 18.03 -1.74
C ALA A 110 -14.00 16.59 -1.87
N VAL A 111 -14.55 15.68 -1.08
CA VAL A 111 -14.28 14.24 -1.17
C VAL A 111 -15.58 13.56 -1.59
N PRO A 112 -15.74 13.20 -2.87
CA PRO A 112 -17.04 12.77 -3.38
C PRO A 112 -17.39 11.36 -2.92
N ASP A 113 -18.68 11.08 -2.72
CA ASP A 113 -19.15 9.77 -2.21
C ASP A 113 -18.71 8.58 -3.08
N HIS A 114 -18.66 8.77 -4.40
CA HIS A 114 -18.21 7.72 -5.33
C HIS A 114 -16.72 7.36 -5.18
N LEU A 115 -15.91 8.21 -4.52
CA LEU A 115 -14.53 7.88 -4.16
C LEU A 115 -14.50 6.85 -3.03
N TRP A 116 -15.40 6.99 -2.04
CA TRP A 116 -15.51 6.09 -0.90
C TRP A 116 -16.14 4.75 -1.26
N SER A 117 -17.10 4.80 -2.19
CA SER A 117 -18.06 3.72 -2.40
C SER A 117 -18.55 3.66 -3.86
N PRO A 118 -17.70 3.34 -4.84
CA PRO A 118 -18.16 3.17 -6.21
C PRO A 118 -19.01 1.89 -6.36
N GLU A 119 -20.06 1.95 -7.16
CA GLU A 119 -20.98 0.82 -7.37
C GLU A 119 -20.37 -0.29 -8.22
N GLU A 120 -19.53 0.09 -9.18
CA GLU A 120 -18.90 -0.82 -10.15
C GLU A 120 -17.41 -0.48 -10.29
N ILE A 121 -16.57 -1.51 -10.26
CA ILE A 121 -15.18 -1.44 -10.68
C ILE A 121 -14.90 -2.63 -11.59
N HIS A 122 -14.32 -2.37 -12.78
CA HIS A 122 -13.93 -3.40 -13.75
C HIS A 122 -15.05 -4.37 -14.17
N GLY A 123 -16.29 -3.88 -14.37
CA GLY A 123 -17.41 -4.72 -14.78
C GLY A 123 -17.92 -5.64 -13.66
N VAL A 124 -17.52 -5.39 -12.42
CA VAL A 124 -18.00 -6.13 -11.24
C VAL A 124 -18.87 -5.19 -10.41
N ASP A 125 -20.18 -5.43 -10.48
CA ASP A 125 -21.19 -4.79 -9.66
C ASP A 125 -21.21 -5.37 -8.23
N GLY A 126 -21.90 -4.66 -7.34
CA GLY A 126 -22.10 -5.08 -5.94
C GLY A 126 -21.49 -4.13 -4.92
N GLY A 127 -21.02 -2.96 -5.36
CA GLY A 127 -20.41 -1.98 -4.49
C GLY A 127 -18.98 -2.34 -4.10
N TRP A 128 -18.16 -1.32 -4.04
CA TRP A 128 -16.78 -1.38 -3.62
C TRP A 128 -16.58 -0.40 -2.47
N LEU A 129 -15.60 -0.66 -1.62
CA LEU A 129 -15.22 0.23 -0.53
C LEU A 129 -13.75 0.61 -0.70
N LEU A 130 -13.45 1.90 -0.60
CA LEU A 130 -12.08 2.39 -0.45
C LEU A 130 -11.58 2.01 0.94
N VAL A 131 -10.64 1.07 1.04
CA VAL A 131 -10.17 0.56 2.33
C VAL A 131 -8.88 1.20 2.81
N GLU A 132 -7.97 1.54 1.88
CA GLU A 132 -6.78 2.35 2.14
C GLU A 132 -6.48 3.20 0.90
N GLY A 133 -5.88 4.37 1.10
CA GLY A 133 -5.30 5.13 0.02
C GLY A 133 -4.55 6.38 0.46
N TYR A 134 -3.75 6.90 -0.45
CA TYR A 134 -3.07 8.18 -0.32
C TYR A 134 -3.27 8.97 -1.60
N LEU A 135 -3.67 10.25 -1.47
CA LEU A 135 -3.74 11.18 -2.59
C LEU A 135 -2.97 12.45 -2.25
N ASP A 136 -2.21 12.94 -3.22
CA ASP A 136 -1.47 14.20 -3.22
C ASP A 136 -1.84 14.95 -4.50
N HIS A 137 -2.25 16.20 -4.35
CA HIS A 137 -2.60 17.11 -5.43
C HIS A 137 -1.74 18.36 -5.36
N ARG A 138 -1.02 18.64 -6.43
CA ARG A 138 -0.14 19.82 -6.53
C ARG A 138 -0.55 20.70 -7.68
N HIS A 139 -0.72 21.98 -7.38
CA HIS A 139 -1.04 22.99 -8.36
C HIS A 139 -0.53 24.35 -7.91
N ASP A 140 0.22 25.06 -8.76
CA ASP A 140 0.67 26.44 -8.56
C ASP A 140 1.25 26.75 -7.17
N GLY A 141 2.17 25.90 -6.70
CA GLY A 141 2.83 26.06 -5.40
C GLY A 141 1.97 25.68 -4.20
N ARG A 142 0.74 25.23 -4.40
CA ARG A 142 -0.12 24.64 -3.36
C ARG A 142 -0.08 23.13 -3.44
N THR A 143 0.01 22.49 -2.28
CA THR A 143 -0.07 21.04 -2.16
C THR A 143 -1.22 20.71 -1.22
N VAL A 144 -2.02 19.71 -1.56
CA VAL A 144 -2.95 19.10 -0.62
C VAL A 144 -2.75 17.61 -0.68
N PHE A 145 -2.55 16.99 0.47
CA PHE A 145 -2.52 15.53 0.56
C PHE A 145 -3.57 15.02 1.54
N GLY A 146 -3.89 13.74 1.45
CA GLY A 146 -4.70 13.04 2.43
C GLY A 146 -4.56 11.53 2.38
N PHE A 147 -4.73 10.93 3.55
CA PHE A 147 -4.80 9.49 3.77
C PHE A 147 -6.27 9.09 3.90
N PHE A 148 -6.64 7.95 3.34
CA PHE A 148 -7.98 7.37 3.35
C PHE A 148 -7.92 6.01 4.01
N ARG A 149 -8.79 5.75 4.99
CA ARG A 149 -8.80 4.50 5.75
C ARG A 149 -10.20 4.02 6.06
N THR A 150 -10.39 2.71 6.00
CA THR A 150 -11.56 2.03 6.56
C THR A 150 -11.15 1.26 7.81
N LEU A 151 -11.79 1.58 8.93
CA LEU A 151 -11.55 0.96 10.24
C LEU A 151 -12.72 0.04 10.59
N LEU A 152 -12.41 -1.14 11.14
CA LEU A 152 -13.40 -2.07 11.68
C LEU A 152 -13.44 -1.95 13.20
N LEU A 153 -14.48 -1.31 13.74
CA LEU A 153 -14.63 -1.03 15.16
C LEU A 153 -15.68 -1.93 15.79
N LYS A 154 -15.57 -2.18 17.09
CA LYS A 154 -16.70 -2.79 17.83
C LYS A 154 -17.87 -1.79 17.87
N PRO A 155 -19.13 -2.24 17.81
CA PRO A 155 -20.29 -1.35 17.82
C PRO A 155 -20.29 -0.31 18.94
N GLU A 156 -19.85 -0.70 20.14
CA GLU A 156 -19.76 0.16 21.32
C GLU A 156 -18.71 1.27 21.21
N ASP A 157 -17.67 1.07 20.39
CA ASP A 157 -16.51 1.98 20.29
C ASP A 157 -16.66 3.02 19.17
N VAL A 158 -17.64 2.85 18.27
CA VAL A 158 -17.80 3.69 17.06
C VAL A 158 -17.95 5.16 17.39
N GLU A 159 -18.83 5.49 18.33
CA GLU A 159 -19.16 6.87 18.64
C GLU A 159 -18.01 7.57 19.35
N LEU A 160 -17.31 6.85 20.24
CA LEU A 160 -16.11 7.36 20.91
C LEU A 160 -14.96 7.57 19.91
N ALA A 161 -14.72 6.60 19.01
CA ALA A 161 -13.70 6.74 17.96
C ALA A 161 -13.99 7.92 17.04
N ARG A 162 -15.25 8.12 16.66
CA ARG A 162 -15.71 9.26 15.85
C ARG A 162 -15.48 10.60 16.57
N GLN A 163 -15.80 10.66 17.85
CA GLN A 163 -15.59 11.84 18.68
C GLN A 163 -14.09 12.18 18.78
N LEU A 164 -13.25 11.22 19.17
CA LEU A 164 -11.80 11.40 19.26
C LEU A 164 -11.19 11.87 17.92
N ALA A 165 -11.58 11.23 16.82
CA ALA A 165 -11.11 11.60 15.49
C ALA A 165 -11.56 13.01 15.06
N SER A 166 -12.71 13.48 15.55
CA SER A 166 -13.25 14.81 15.24
C SER A 166 -12.62 15.91 16.09
N GLU A 167 -12.40 15.67 17.37
CA GLU A 167 -11.93 16.68 18.34
C GLU A 167 -10.41 16.87 18.32
N ARG A 168 -9.65 15.85 17.93
CA ARG A 168 -8.19 15.90 17.96
C ARG A 168 -7.64 16.99 17.04
N GLN A 169 -6.77 17.85 17.55
CA GLN A 169 -6.25 18.96 16.75
C GLN A 169 -5.42 18.47 15.55
N TYR A 170 -4.48 17.55 15.79
CA TYR A 170 -3.65 16.92 14.77
C TYR A 170 -3.81 15.39 14.84
N PRO A 171 -4.46 14.75 13.85
CA PRO A 171 -4.56 13.29 13.83
C PRO A 171 -3.17 12.66 13.72
N GLY A 172 -2.46 12.91 12.61
CA GLY A 172 -1.12 12.36 12.43
C GLY A 172 -1.10 10.83 12.32
N ASN A 173 0.08 10.31 12.00
CA ASN A 173 0.32 8.86 11.93
C ASN A 173 0.39 8.19 13.31
N GLN A 174 0.36 8.96 14.40
CA GLN A 174 0.28 8.42 15.77
C GLN A 174 -1.16 8.07 16.16
N PHE A 175 -2.13 8.92 15.79
CA PHE A 175 -3.54 8.66 16.08
C PHE A 175 -4.14 7.67 15.09
N PHE A 176 -3.86 7.85 13.80
CA PHE A 176 -4.17 6.87 12.77
C PHE A 176 -2.88 6.12 12.43
N PRO A 177 -2.57 4.99 13.11
CA PRO A 177 -1.34 4.24 12.85
C PRO A 177 -1.30 3.76 11.40
N PRO A 178 -0.14 3.84 10.73
CA PRO A 178 0.01 3.37 9.35
C PRO A 178 -0.34 1.88 9.24
N LEU A 179 -0.58 1.42 8.01
CA LEU A 179 -0.75 -0.02 7.78
C LEU A 179 0.47 -0.79 8.30
N PRO A 180 0.26 -2.00 8.85
CA PRO A 180 1.35 -2.94 9.06
C PRO A 180 2.08 -3.16 7.74
N THR A 181 3.40 -2.97 7.75
CA THR A 181 4.22 -3.22 6.58
C THR A 181 4.69 -4.66 6.57
N VAL A 182 4.37 -5.38 5.50
CA VAL A 182 4.95 -6.70 5.22
C VAL A 182 6.20 -6.50 4.37
N ARG A 183 7.31 -7.10 4.81
CA ARG A 183 8.63 -7.08 4.15
C ARG A 183 9.04 -8.50 3.80
N ASP A 184 10.02 -8.62 2.91
CA ASP A 184 10.69 -9.89 2.58
C ASP A 184 9.78 -10.99 2.02
N VAL A 185 8.72 -10.61 1.29
CA VAL A 185 7.83 -11.55 0.59
C VAL A 185 7.82 -11.25 -0.91
N LEU A 186 7.83 -12.30 -1.75
CA LEU A 186 7.50 -12.17 -3.16
C LEU A 186 6.06 -11.74 -3.34
N ALA A 187 5.76 -10.82 -4.25
CA ALA A 187 4.36 -10.51 -4.49
C ALA A 187 3.61 -11.67 -5.19
N ALA A 188 4.31 -12.62 -5.83
CA ALA A 188 3.79 -13.94 -6.24
C ALA A 188 3.19 -14.74 -5.09
N GLU A 189 3.71 -14.53 -3.89
CA GLU A 189 3.32 -15.22 -2.67
C GLU A 189 2.17 -14.48 -1.99
N MET A 190 1.58 -13.45 -2.62
CA MET A 190 0.45 -12.70 -2.09
C MET A 190 -0.88 -13.01 -2.80
N PRO A 191 -2.03 -13.09 -2.09
CA PRO A 191 -2.12 -13.14 -0.65
C PRO A 191 -2.11 -14.62 -0.22
N TRP A 192 -0.89 -15.11 -0.11
CA TRP A 192 -0.42 -16.13 0.83
C TRP A 192 -0.76 -17.57 0.48
N ASN A 193 0.24 -18.24 -0.08
CA ASN A 193 0.38 -19.68 0.08
C ASN A 193 0.46 -19.96 1.60
N PRO A 194 -0.33 -20.92 2.15
CA PRO A 194 -0.35 -21.25 3.59
C PRO A 194 1.03 -21.54 4.20
N ARG A 195 2.03 -21.89 3.38
CA ARG A 195 3.42 -22.10 3.81
C ARG A 195 4.14 -20.82 4.25
N PHE A 196 3.57 -19.64 4.00
CA PHE A 196 4.07 -18.33 4.40
C PHE A 196 3.09 -17.63 5.35
N GLU A 197 2.39 -18.40 6.19
CA GLU A 197 1.61 -17.88 7.31
C GLU A 197 2.50 -16.97 8.18
N LEU A 198 2.46 -15.66 7.91
CA LEU A 198 2.82 -14.61 8.84
C LEU A 198 1.53 -14.25 9.58
N THR A 199 1.21 -15.02 10.61
CA THR A 199 0.27 -14.61 11.65
C THR A 199 0.82 -13.33 12.28
N PHE A 200 0.00 -12.28 12.43
CA PHE A 200 0.40 -11.01 13.04
C PHE A 200 1.08 -11.18 14.41
N ASP A 201 0.77 -12.27 15.10
CA ASP A 201 1.31 -12.64 16.41
C ASP A 201 2.70 -13.32 16.35
N ASP A 202 3.07 -13.97 15.25
CA ASP A 202 4.29 -14.79 15.14
C ASP A 202 5.46 -14.09 14.42
N ALA A 203 5.25 -12.89 13.87
CA ALA A 203 6.34 -12.05 13.37
C ALA A 203 7.22 -11.56 14.55
N PRO A 204 8.56 -11.57 14.43
CA PRO A 204 9.42 -10.97 15.45
C PRO A 204 9.06 -9.48 15.58
N GLY A 205 8.43 -9.13 16.70
CA GLY A 205 7.82 -7.81 16.91
C GLY A 205 6.32 -7.77 16.61
N ALA A 206 5.56 -8.75 17.11
CA ALA A 206 4.09 -8.80 17.15
C ALA A 206 3.49 -7.41 16.97
N PHE A 207 2.90 -7.15 15.81
CA PHE A 207 2.36 -5.83 15.51
C PHE A 207 1.24 -5.58 16.52
N PRO A 208 1.39 -4.63 17.46
CA PRO A 208 0.34 -4.36 18.43
C PRO A 208 -0.92 -4.05 17.64
N HIS A 209 -2.05 -4.64 18.03
CA HIS A 209 -3.33 -4.37 17.38
C HIS A 209 -3.50 -2.85 17.24
N PRO A 210 -3.81 -2.35 16.03
CA PRO A 210 -3.79 -0.92 15.81
C PRO A 210 -4.87 -0.30 16.69
N THR A 211 -4.46 0.73 17.43
CA THR A 211 -5.26 1.37 18.47
C THR A 211 -5.33 2.87 18.16
N LEU A 212 -6.53 3.44 18.22
CA LEU A 212 -6.70 4.89 18.25
C LEU A 212 -6.38 5.35 19.66
N ARG A 213 -5.25 6.06 19.84
CA ARG A 213 -4.78 6.52 21.16
C ARG A 213 -4.83 8.01 21.27
N ASP A 214 -5.33 8.52 22.40
CA ASP A 214 -5.26 9.95 22.69
C ASP A 214 -3.86 10.36 23.17
N ASP A 215 -3.25 9.53 24.03
CA ASP A 215 -1.88 9.63 24.54
C ASP A 215 -1.16 8.27 24.50
N TRP A 216 0.16 8.27 24.54
CA TRP A 216 1.01 7.07 24.52
C TRP A 216 0.79 6.13 25.71
N GLN A 217 0.22 6.63 26.80
CA GLN A 217 -0.10 5.88 28.02
C GLN A 217 -1.52 5.30 28.02
N ASP A 218 -2.35 5.64 27.03
CA ASP A 218 -3.71 5.12 26.91
C ASP A 218 -3.71 3.77 26.17
N ASP A 219 -4.51 2.83 26.65
CA ASP A 219 -4.74 1.54 26.01
C ASP A 219 -5.38 1.73 24.62
N GLY A 220 -6.15 2.80 24.45
CA GLY A 220 -6.74 3.23 23.19
C GLY A 220 -7.86 2.32 22.67
N ILE A 221 -8.47 2.73 21.56
CA ILE A 221 -9.56 1.98 20.91
C ILE A 221 -8.96 1.05 19.85
N GLY A 222 -9.00 -0.26 20.11
CA GLY A 222 -8.57 -1.26 19.14
C GLY A 222 -9.49 -1.30 17.92
N PHE A 223 -8.90 -1.37 16.73
CA PHE A 223 -9.64 -1.52 15.48
C PHE A 223 -9.04 -2.59 14.58
N GLY A 224 -9.88 -3.19 13.74
CA GLY A 224 -9.43 -4.08 12.68
C GLY A 224 -9.10 -3.30 11.40
N GLN A 225 -8.12 -3.78 10.66
CA GLN A 225 -7.81 -3.33 9.30
C GLN A 225 -7.99 -4.51 8.33
N VAL A 226 -8.21 -4.20 7.06
CA VAL A 226 -8.38 -5.17 5.97
C VAL A 226 -7.30 -5.04 4.90
N ALA A 227 -6.29 -4.21 5.16
CA ALA A 227 -5.20 -3.93 4.25
C ALA A 227 -3.84 -4.00 4.98
N VAL A 228 -2.78 -4.24 4.22
CA VAL A 228 -1.38 -4.13 4.67
C VAL A 228 -0.57 -3.41 3.60
N ASP A 229 0.47 -2.69 4.05
CA ASP A 229 1.44 -2.06 3.15
C ASP A 229 2.42 -3.13 2.69
N PHE A 230 2.50 -3.35 1.38
CA PHE A 230 3.52 -4.20 0.80
C PHE A 230 4.74 -3.37 0.42
N SER A 231 5.81 -3.54 1.18
CA SER A 231 7.10 -2.93 0.87
C SER A 231 8.06 -4.02 0.40
N PRO A 232 8.41 -4.10 -0.89
CA PRO A 232 9.52 -4.96 -1.31
C PRO A 232 10.80 -4.43 -0.67
N ASP A 233 11.44 -5.24 0.19
CA ASP A 233 12.65 -4.81 0.87
C ASP A 233 13.83 -4.76 -0.12
N SER A 234 14.57 -3.66 0.00
CA SER A 234 15.82 -3.36 -0.67
C SER A 234 15.78 -3.13 -2.19
N THR A 235 16.06 -1.88 -2.57
CA THR A 235 16.96 -1.51 -3.67
C THR A 235 16.66 -1.90 -5.12
N SER A 236 15.62 -2.68 -5.37
CA SER A 236 15.24 -3.12 -6.69
C SER A 236 14.59 -1.96 -7.44
N GLU A 237 15.22 -1.54 -8.54
CA GLU A 237 14.56 -0.75 -9.60
C GLU A 237 13.53 -1.64 -10.32
N ILE A 238 12.63 -2.28 -9.57
CA ILE A 238 11.38 -2.70 -10.18
C ILE A 238 10.72 -1.39 -10.54
N GLY A 239 10.45 -1.18 -11.82
CA GLY A 239 9.74 0.00 -12.32
C GLY A 239 8.31 0.13 -11.77
N LEU A 240 7.99 -0.45 -10.62
CA LEU A 240 6.72 -0.44 -9.89
C LEU A 240 6.46 0.87 -9.15
N GLY A 241 7.50 1.67 -8.88
CA GLY A 241 7.31 3.04 -8.41
C GLY A 241 6.83 3.18 -6.95
N GLY A 242 7.06 2.19 -6.09
CA GLY A 242 6.75 2.23 -4.66
C GLY A 242 6.11 0.93 -4.17
N GLY A 243 6.05 0.75 -2.84
CA GLY A 243 5.14 -0.20 -2.22
C GLY A 243 3.68 0.16 -2.54
N TYR A 244 2.78 -0.82 -2.47
CA TYR A 244 1.35 -0.60 -2.70
C TYR A 244 0.53 -1.38 -1.69
N ASP A 245 -0.62 -0.83 -1.32
CA ASP A 245 -1.50 -1.48 -0.34
C ASP A 245 -2.20 -2.68 -0.98
N VAL A 246 -2.34 -3.75 -0.19
CA VAL A 246 -2.98 -5.01 -0.58
C VAL A 246 -3.94 -5.47 0.51
N PRO A 247 -4.88 -6.41 0.23
CA PRO A 247 -5.68 -7.02 1.28
C PRO A 247 -4.82 -7.69 2.36
N SER A 248 -5.24 -7.64 3.63
CA SER A 248 -4.55 -8.32 4.73
C SER A 248 -4.54 -9.84 4.56
N PHE A 249 -3.64 -10.52 5.29
CA PHE A 249 -3.55 -11.98 5.28
C PHE A 249 -4.86 -12.65 5.65
N GLU A 250 -5.48 -12.27 6.76
CA GLU A 250 -6.72 -12.87 7.27
C GLU A 250 -7.86 -12.64 6.30
N PHE A 251 -7.94 -11.43 5.74
CA PHE A 251 -8.97 -11.10 4.77
C PHE A 251 -8.86 -12.00 3.55
N ALA A 252 -7.65 -12.10 3.01
CA ALA A 252 -7.40 -12.94 1.86
C ALA A 252 -7.59 -14.44 2.13
N ALA A 253 -7.08 -14.94 3.25
CA ALA A 253 -7.20 -16.33 3.64
C ALA A 253 -8.66 -16.73 3.86
N ARG A 254 -9.46 -15.88 4.52
CA ARG A 254 -10.90 -16.13 4.75
C ARG A 254 -11.66 -16.35 3.45
N PHE A 255 -11.34 -15.59 2.42
CA PHE A 255 -12.03 -15.67 1.13
C PHE A 255 -11.27 -16.47 0.08
N GLY A 256 -10.11 -17.06 0.40
CA GLY A 256 -9.30 -17.80 -0.57
C GLY A 256 -8.85 -16.94 -1.75
N LEU A 257 -8.56 -15.66 -1.51
CA LEU A 257 -8.12 -14.73 -2.53
C LEU A 257 -6.80 -15.18 -3.15
N ARG A 258 -6.67 -15.05 -4.47
CA ARG A 258 -5.45 -15.41 -5.20
C ARG A 258 -4.96 -14.24 -6.03
N GLN A 259 -3.64 -14.15 -6.19
CA GLN A 259 -3.08 -13.21 -7.15
C GLN A 259 -3.61 -13.51 -8.55
N LEU A 260 -4.08 -12.46 -9.21
CA LEU A 260 -4.27 -12.42 -10.64
C LEU A 260 -3.18 -11.50 -11.23
N PRO A 261 -2.81 -11.62 -12.51
CA PRO A 261 -1.88 -10.68 -13.13
C PRO A 261 -2.33 -9.22 -12.91
N GLY A 262 -1.61 -8.48 -12.06
CA GLY A 262 -1.87 -7.08 -11.72
C GLY A 262 -3.04 -6.80 -10.77
N THR A 263 -3.71 -7.80 -10.18
CA THR A 263 -4.84 -7.61 -9.22
C THR A 263 -4.95 -8.80 -8.24
N VAL A 264 -5.86 -8.76 -7.26
CA VAL A 264 -6.23 -9.95 -6.46
C VAL A 264 -7.70 -10.32 -6.73
N GLY A 265 -7.96 -11.61 -6.95
CA GLY A 265 -9.28 -12.12 -7.30
C GLY A 265 -9.76 -13.31 -6.46
N LEU A 266 -11.06 -13.56 -6.53
CA LEU A 266 -11.79 -14.69 -5.97
C LEU A 266 -12.52 -15.41 -7.11
N ASP A 267 -12.26 -16.71 -7.31
CA ASP A 267 -12.96 -17.54 -8.32
C ASP A 267 -12.99 -16.96 -9.75
N GLY A 268 -11.91 -16.27 -10.14
CA GLY A 268 -11.81 -15.61 -11.45
C GLY A 268 -12.54 -14.26 -11.54
N ARG A 269 -13.23 -13.82 -10.49
CA ARG A 269 -13.79 -12.47 -10.34
C ARG A 269 -12.85 -11.61 -9.50
N ARG A 270 -12.77 -10.31 -9.77
CA ARG A 270 -11.91 -9.40 -9.00
C ARG A 270 -12.51 -9.17 -7.61
N ALA A 271 -11.67 -9.23 -6.58
CA ALA A 271 -12.04 -9.01 -5.18
C ALA A 271 -11.34 -7.79 -4.58
N SER A 272 -10.19 -7.42 -5.15
CA SER A 272 -9.52 -6.14 -4.91
C SER A 272 -9.24 -5.42 -6.23
N ALA A 273 -9.08 -4.09 -6.14
CA ALA A 273 -8.59 -3.26 -7.21
C ALA A 273 -7.66 -2.18 -6.64
N VAL A 274 -6.43 -2.13 -7.16
CA VAL A 274 -5.46 -1.09 -6.83
C VAL A 274 -5.39 -0.13 -8.01
N PHE A 275 -5.48 1.17 -7.73
CA PHE A 275 -5.33 2.22 -8.72
C PHE A 275 -4.22 3.17 -8.33
N ARG A 276 -3.56 3.74 -9.34
CA ARG A 276 -2.71 4.92 -9.17
C ARG A 276 -3.48 6.18 -9.56
N ALA A 277 -3.20 7.27 -8.87
CA ALA A 277 -3.56 8.60 -9.35
C ALA A 277 -2.64 9.02 -10.51
N ASP A 278 -3.15 9.84 -11.43
CA ASP A 278 -2.36 10.44 -12.51
C ASP A 278 -2.41 11.96 -12.45
N LYS A 279 -1.44 12.62 -13.08
CA LYS A 279 -1.25 14.08 -12.98
C LYS A 279 -2.56 14.85 -13.22
N PRO A 280 -2.86 15.90 -12.43
CA PRO A 280 -2.01 16.55 -11.43
C PRO A 280 -1.89 15.82 -10.09
N TRP A 281 -2.51 14.65 -9.96
CA TRP A 281 -2.50 13.85 -8.75
C TRP A 281 -1.31 12.90 -8.68
N ARG A 282 -0.98 12.49 -7.45
CA ARG A 282 -0.06 11.40 -7.12
C ARG A 282 -0.66 10.57 -5.99
N GLY A 283 -0.28 9.31 -5.94
CA GLY A 283 -0.71 8.38 -4.90
C GLY A 283 -1.45 7.18 -5.45
N HIS A 284 -2.12 6.45 -4.55
CA HIS A 284 -2.72 5.16 -4.81
C HIS A 284 -3.97 4.93 -3.98
N LEU A 285 -4.84 4.05 -4.46
CA LEU A 285 -6.13 3.72 -3.85
C LEU A 285 -6.33 2.20 -3.90
N LEU A 286 -6.68 1.59 -2.78
CA LEU A 286 -7.06 0.19 -2.67
C LEU A 286 -8.56 0.06 -2.40
N TYR A 287 -9.25 -0.60 -3.32
CA TYR A 287 -10.65 -0.96 -3.21
C TYR A 287 -10.81 -2.45 -2.93
N LEU A 288 -11.73 -2.79 -2.04
CA LEU A 288 -12.22 -4.15 -1.84
C LEU A 288 -13.72 -4.20 -2.11
N ARG A 289 -14.20 -5.36 -2.55
CA ARG A 289 -15.65 -5.59 -2.71
C ARG A 289 -16.38 -5.41 -1.38
N ARG A 290 -17.47 -4.64 -1.40
CA ARG A 290 -18.24 -4.28 -0.19
C ARG A 290 -18.75 -5.52 0.54
N ASP A 291 -19.34 -6.47 -0.18
CA ASP A 291 -19.90 -7.70 0.39
C ASP A 291 -18.86 -8.53 1.15
N LEU A 292 -17.61 -8.56 0.67
CA LEU A 292 -16.51 -9.25 1.35
C LEU A 292 -16.06 -8.50 2.60
N VAL A 293 -15.99 -7.16 2.54
CA VAL A 293 -15.65 -6.33 3.72
C VAL A 293 -16.71 -6.47 4.81
N GLU A 294 -17.99 -6.42 4.46
CA GLU A 294 -19.10 -6.61 5.41
C GLU A 294 -19.10 -8.01 6.01
N SER A 295 -18.89 -9.04 5.18
CA SER A 295 -18.77 -10.44 5.64
C SER A 295 -17.56 -10.66 6.55
N PHE A 296 -16.47 -9.94 6.33
CA PHE A 296 -15.28 -9.98 7.17
C PHE A 296 -15.46 -9.19 8.46
N ALA A 297 -16.15 -8.04 8.41
CA ALA A 297 -16.45 -7.22 9.58
C ALA A 297 -17.25 -8.00 10.62
N GLY A 298 -18.21 -8.82 10.19
CA GLY A 298 -19.09 -9.57 11.08
C GLY A 298 -19.93 -8.60 11.92
N ASP A 299 -19.86 -8.69 13.24
CA ASP A 299 -20.59 -7.80 14.14
C ASP A 299 -19.96 -6.39 14.26
N ARG A 300 -18.74 -6.19 13.74
CA ARG A 300 -18.06 -4.90 13.76
C ARG A 300 -18.75 -3.88 12.84
N ARG A 301 -18.46 -2.61 13.07
CA ARG A 301 -18.94 -1.47 12.27
C ARG A 301 -17.78 -0.86 11.50
N THR A 302 -18.10 -0.36 10.31
CA THR A 302 -17.16 0.28 9.39
C THR A 302 -17.18 1.80 9.59
N MET A 303 -16.03 2.37 9.95
CA MET A 303 -15.82 3.82 9.97
C MET A 303 -14.79 4.19 8.90
N GLN A 304 -15.15 5.11 8.01
CA GLN A 304 -14.25 5.64 6.99
C GLN A 304 -13.74 7.02 7.40
N VAL A 305 -12.43 7.20 7.30
CA VAL A 305 -11.77 8.46 7.63
C VAL A 305 -10.87 8.88 6.48
N ALA A 306 -10.98 10.14 6.06
CA ALA A 306 -9.95 10.85 5.33
C ALA A 306 -9.40 11.97 6.19
N TRP A 307 -8.09 12.18 6.18
CA TRP A 307 -7.48 13.35 6.78
C TRP A 307 -6.19 13.71 6.06
N GLY A 308 -5.79 14.97 6.14
CA GLY A 308 -4.52 15.43 5.62
C GLY A 308 -4.34 16.93 5.77
N GLU A 309 -3.42 17.49 5.00
CA GLU A 309 -2.99 18.87 5.16
C GLU A 309 -3.06 19.64 3.84
N ARG A 310 -3.36 20.93 3.97
CA ARG A 310 -3.12 21.94 2.94
C ARG A 310 -1.77 22.57 3.21
N GLU A 311 -0.96 22.74 2.18
CA GLU A 311 0.37 23.32 2.24
C GLU A 311 0.57 24.35 1.13
N ILE A 312 1.40 25.35 1.42
CA ILE A 312 1.87 26.33 0.45
C ILE A 312 3.39 26.22 0.41
N ALA A 313 3.95 26.13 -0.79
CA ALA A 313 5.38 26.17 -1.02
C ALA A 313 5.92 27.53 -0.55
N ALA A 314 6.62 27.52 0.59
CA ALA A 314 7.23 28.70 1.17
C ALA A 314 8.61 28.36 1.74
N ASP A 315 9.50 29.34 1.68
CA ASP A 315 10.78 29.28 2.39
C ASP A 315 10.55 29.62 3.87
N TRP A 316 10.52 28.60 4.73
CA TRP A 316 10.14 28.72 6.15
C TRP A 316 10.85 29.82 6.97
N PRO A 317 12.16 30.09 6.78
CA PRO A 317 12.84 31.21 7.39
C PRO A 317 12.20 32.57 7.08
N SER A 318 11.68 32.73 5.85
CA SER A 318 11.02 33.93 5.36
C SER A 318 9.48 33.84 5.34
N ALA A 319 8.90 32.73 5.84
CA ALA A 319 7.46 32.52 5.87
C ALA A 319 6.72 33.61 6.67
N PRO A 320 5.60 34.15 6.15
CA PRO A 320 4.79 35.13 6.83
C PRO A 320 4.33 34.68 8.22
N SER A 321 4.14 35.64 9.13
CA SER A 321 3.67 35.35 10.50
C SER A 321 2.30 34.66 10.54
N TRP A 322 1.40 35.01 9.61
CA TRP A 322 0.09 34.38 9.48
C TRP A 322 0.19 32.89 9.17
N MET A 323 1.16 32.47 8.34
CA MET A 323 1.35 31.06 8.00
C MET A 323 1.74 30.26 9.24
N ARG A 324 2.67 30.79 10.04
CA ARG A 324 3.06 30.18 11.33
C ARG A 324 1.87 30.09 12.29
N ALA A 325 0.98 31.09 12.31
CA ALA A 325 -0.22 31.06 13.13
C ALA A 325 -1.22 29.98 12.68
N VAL A 326 -1.39 29.79 11.36
CA VAL A 326 -2.22 28.71 10.79
C VAL A 326 -1.67 27.32 11.12
N HIS A 327 -0.34 27.14 11.09
CA HIS A 327 0.27 25.87 11.49
C HIS A 327 0.13 25.61 13.00
N ARG A 328 0.35 26.62 13.85
CA ARG A 328 0.18 26.49 15.30
C ARG A 328 -1.25 26.21 15.75
N SER A 329 -2.23 26.69 14.99
CA SER A 329 -3.66 26.45 15.25
C SER A 329 -4.21 25.22 14.54
N TYR A 330 -3.39 24.51 13.77
CA TYR A 330 -3.80 23.35 12.97
C TYR A 330 -4.91 23.63 11.94
N ALA A 331 -5.17 24.89 11.61
CA ALA A 331 -6.24 25.26 10.69
C ALA A 331 -5.98 24.86 9.23
N HIS A 332 -4.76 24.40 8.90
CA HIS A 332 -4.37 23.83 7.61
C HIS A 332 -4.84 22.38 7.41
N ILE A 333 -5.18 21.69 8.49
CA ILE A 333 -5.64 20.30 8.45
C ILE A 333 -7.07 20.24 7.92
N TRP A 334 -7.37 19.20 7.16
CA TRP A 334 -8.73 18.85 6.77
C TRP A 334 -9.01 17.39 7.14
N ARG A 335 -10.28 17.07 7.38
CA ARG A 335 -10.72 15.70 7.69
C ARG A 335 -12.15 15.47 7.24
N HIS A 336 -12.47 14.22 6.95
CA HIS A 336 -13.81 13.75 6.62
C HIS A 336 -14.02 12.39 7.28
N ILE A 337 -14.99 12.30 8.18
CA ILE A 337 -15.27 11.08 8.96
C ILE A 337 -16.72 10.70 8.68
N ARG A 338 -16.95 9.44 8.29
CA ARG A 338 -18.28 8.90 8.03
C ARG A 338 -18.38 7.46 8.51
N ASN A 339 -19.61 7.03 8.77
CA ASN A 339 -19.90 5.60 8.85
C ASN A 339 -20.16 5.09 7.43
N ALA A 340 -19.62 3.91 7.11
CA ALA A 340 -19.83 3.26 5.82
C ALA A 340 -21.02 2.31 5.87
#